data_AF-A0A377TX28-F1
#
_entry.id   AF-A0A377TX28-F1
#
_cell.length_a   1.000
_cell.length_b   1.000
_cell.length_c   1.000
_cell.angle_alpha   90.00
_cell.angle_beta   90.00
_cell.angle_gamma   90.00
#
_symmetry.space_group_name_H-M   'P 1'
#
loop_
_entity.id
_entity.type
_entity.pdbx_description
1 polymer ?
#
loop_
_entity_poly.entity_id
_entity_poly.type
_entity_poly.pdbx_seq_one_letter_code
_entity_poly.pdbx_strand_id
1 'polypeptide(L)' 'MAWVDCKGESLKPGESVPMVGVVEKPKADVAPSNLAVVGRYVLSADIWPLLAKTPPGAGDEIQLTDAIDMLDRERNG' A
#
# COMPACT_ATOMS: atom_id res chain seq x y z
N MET A 1 -1.24 -10.74 -1.10
CA MET A 1 -1.46 -10.19 0.26
C MET A 1 -0.43 -9.10 0.44
N ALA A 2 -0.82 -7.92 0.87
CA ALA A 2 0.07 -6.79 1.05
C ALA A 2 0.22 -6.43 2.52
N TRP A 3 1.33 -5.76 2.84
CA TRP A 3 1.65 -5.23 4.16
C TRP A 3 1.98 -3.75 4.07
N VAL A 4 1.55 -2.98 5.06
CA VAL A 4 1.74 -1.53 5.11
C VAL A 4 2.89 -1.15 6.04
N ASP A 5 3.59 -0.08 5.73
CA ASP A 5 4.53 0.57 6.65
C ASP A 5 3.85 1.79 7.30
N CYS A 6 3.88 1.82 8.63
CA CYS A 6 3.40 2.95 9.43
C CYS A 6 4.51 3.48 10.36
N LYS A 7 5.79 3.34 9.98
CA LYS A 7 6.98 3.76 10.77
C LYS A 7 7.05 3.16 12.17
N GLY A 8 6.50 1.96 12.35
CA GLY A 8 6.49 1.27 13.65
C GLY A 8 5.52 1.87 14.68
N GLU A 9 4.58 2.72 14.25
CA GLU A 9 3.51 3.24 15.11
C GLU A 9 2.65 2.09 15.69
N SER A 10 2.25 2.22 16.95
CA SER A 10 1.37 1.26 17.63
C SER A 10 -0.08 1.76 17.59
N LEU A 11 -0.99 0.92 17.10
CA LEU A 11 -2.40 1.25 16.89
C LEU A 11 -3.29 0.53 17.91
N LYS A 12 -4.24 1.26 18.50
CA LYS A 12 -5.36 0.68 19.25
C LYS A 12 -6.62 0.59 18.39
N PRO A 13 -7.61 -0.25 18.78
CA PRO A 13 -8.90 -0.29 18.08
C PRO A 13 -9.55 1.10 17.99
N GLY A 14 -9.89 1.51 16.76
CA GLY A 14 -10.52 2.81 16.47
C GLY A 14 -9.54 3.94 16.15
N GLU A 15 -8.23 3.73 16.30
CA GLU A 15 -7.21 4.70 15.90
C GLU A 15 -6.82 4.55 14.42
N SER A 16 -6.24 5.62 13.88
CA SER A 16 -5.68 5.67 12.52
C SER A 16 -4.35 6.39 12.56
N VAL A 17 -3.37 5.90 11.80
CA VAL A 17 -2.07 6.53 11.59
C VAL A 17 -1.80 6.70 10.10
N PRO A 18 -0.98 7.68 9.71
CA PRO A 18 -0.50 7.77 8.33
C PRO A 18 0.31 6.53 7.95
N MET A 19 0.02 5.98 6.77
CA MET A 19 0.88 5.02 6.10
C MET A 19 1.99 5.77 5.36
N VAL A 20 3.16 5.14 5.21
CA VAL A 20 4.31 5.70 4.46
C VAL A 20 4.82 4.79 3.35
N GLY A 21 4.16 3.64 3.16
CA GLY A 21 4.46 2.69 2.10
C GLY A 21 3.58 1.45 2.20
N VAL A 22 3.46 0.74 1.08
CA VAL A 22 2.76 -0.55 1.01
C VAL A 22 3.49 -1.48 0.04
N VAL A 23 3.58 -2.77 0.38
CA VAL A 23 4.29 -3.77 -0.43
C VAL A 23 3.39 -4.98 -0.69
N GLU A 24 3.19 -5.33 -1.97
CA GLU A 24 2.47 -6.54 -2.39
C GLU A 24 3.36 -7.78 -2.26
N LYS A 25 2.87 -8.82 -1.57
CA LYS A 25 3.49 -10.14 -1.45
C LYS A 25 5.00 -10.08 -1.11
N PRO A 26 5.45 -9.31 -0.10
CA PRO A 26 6.83 -9.33 0.35
C PRO A 26 7.23 -10.73 0.84
N LYS A 27 8.53 -11.02 0.78
CA LYS A 27 9.07 -12.16 1.55
C LYS A 27 8.92 -11.86 3.05
N ALA A 28 8.78 -12.91 3.86
CA ALA A 28 8.51 -12.76 5.29
C ALA A 28 9.61 -11.98 6.05
N ASP A 29 10.85 -12.09 5.61
CA ASP A 29 12.03 -11.44 6.19
C ASP A 29 12.19 -9.97 5.79
N VAL A 30 11.43 -9.50 4.79
CA VAL A 30 11.48 -8.10 4.31
C VAL A 30 10.12 -7.39 4.42
N ALA A 31 9.15 -8.00 5.08
CA ALA A 31 7.86 -7.36 5.32
C ALA A 31 8.05 -6.10 6.17
N PRO A 32 7.46 -4.95 5.78
CA PRO A 32 7.69 -3.68 6.47
C PRO A 32 7.06 -3.64 7.87
N SER A 33 6.03 -4.46 8.11
CA SER A 33 5.37 -4.61 9.40
C SER A 33 4.58 -5.93 9.45
N ASN A 34 3.87 -6.15 10.55
CA ASN A 34 2.87 -7.22 10.69
C ASN A 34 1.43 -6.77 10.35
N LEU A 35 1.25 -5.55 9.81
CA LEU A 35 -0.05 -4.98 9.45
C LEU A 35 -0.41 -5.35 8.01
N ALA A 36 -1.23 -6.39 7.85
CA ALA A 36 -1.70 -6.85 6.54
C ALA A 36 -2.92 -6.06 6.04
N VAL A 37 -3.00 -5.86 4.72
CA VAL A 37 -4.13 -5.20 4.06
C VAL A 37 -5.34 -6.14 4.01
N VAL A 38 -6.48 -5.71 4.56
CA VAL A 38 -7.72 -6.51 4.64
C VAL A 38 -8.53 -6.51 3.33
N GLY A 39 -8.27 -5.57 2.42
CA GLY A 39 -9.04 -5.43 1.17
C GLY A 39 -10.28 -4.53 1.32
N ARG A 40 -10.14 -3.42 2.03
CA ARG A 40 -11.14 -2.34 2.11
C ARG A 40 -10.43 -1.04 1.78
N TYR A 41 -10.94 -0.32 0.80
CA TYR A 41 -10.28 0.88 0.27
C TYR A 41 -11.29 1.99 0.06
N VAL A 42 -10.91 3.20 0.45
CA VAL A 42 -11.54 4.44 0.06
C VAL A 42 -10.42 5.28 -0.56
N LEU A 43 -10.47 5.46 -1.87
CA LEU A 43 -9.36 6.02 -2.66
C LEU A 43 -9.79 7.32 -3.33
N SER A 44 -8.89 8.29 -3.39
CA SER A 44 -9.09 9.50 -4.20
C SER A 44 -9.21 9.13 -5.68
N ALA A 45 -9.92 9.95 -6.46
CA ALA A 45 -9.97 9.83 -7.91
C ALA A 45 -8.57 9.97 -8.56
N ASP A 46 -7.62 10.59 -7.85
CA ASP A 46 -6.23 10.72 -8.30
C ASP A 46 -5.56 9.36 -8.56
N ILE A 47 -6.11 8.24 -8.07
CA ILE A 47 -5.58 6.91 -8.34
C ILE A 47 -5.79 6.45 -9.79
N TRP A 48 -6.80 6.97 -10.51
CA TRP A 48 -7.13 6.53 -11.86
C TRP A 48 -5.97 6.66 -12.87
N PRO A 49 -5.31 7.84 -13.01
CA PRO A 49 -4.15 7.96 -13.88
C PRO A 49 -2.97 7.07 -13.43
N LEU A 50 -2.89 6.74 -12.14
CA LEU A 50 -1.84 5.87 -11.60
C LEU A 50 -2.08 4.42 -11.99
N LEU A 51 -3.30 3.92 -11.78
CA LEU A 51 -3.71 2.58 -12.22
C LEU A 51 -3.48 2.37 -13.72
N ALA A 52 -3.76 3.38 -14.55
CA ALA A 52 -3.56 3.30 -15.99
C ALA A 52 -2.08 3.15 -16.39
N LYS A 53 -1.14 3.64 -15.58
CA LYS A 53 0.31 3.56 -15.82
C LYS A 53 1.02 2.49 -14.99
N THR A 54 0.33 1.83 -14.07
CA THR A 54 0.90 0.77 -13.22
C THR A 54 1.30 -0.42 -14.09
N PRO A 55 2.59 -0.79 -14.13
CA PRO A 55 3.04 -1.97 -14.86
C PRO A 55 2.62 -3.26 -14.14
N PRO A 56 2.61 -4.41 -14.83
CA PRO A 56 2.51 -5.71 -14.16
C PRO A 56 3.61 -5.89 -13.10
N GLY A 57 3.21 -6.39 -11.93
CA GLY A 57 4.07 -6.60 -10.77
C GLY A 57 4.07 -8.07 -10.34
N ALA A 58 3.76 -8.32 -9.07
CA ALA A 58 3.80 -9.66 -8.50
C ALA A 58 2.83 -10.62 -9.23
N GLY A 59 3.38 -11.69 -9.81
CA GLY A 59 2.60 -12.69 -10.53
C GLY A 59 2.20 -12.27 -11.96
N ASP A 60 2.86 -11.27 -12.54
CA ASP A 60 2.54 -10.73 -13.88
C ASP A 60 1.14 -10.09 -13.97
N GLU A 61 0.65 -9.60 -12.83
CA GLU A 61 -0.64 -8.93 -12.69
C GLU A 61 -0.45 -7.44 -12.40
N ILE A 62 -1.39 -6.60 -12.85
CA ILE A 62 -1.47 -5.20 -12.42
C ILE A 62 -2.01 -5.17 -10.99
N GLN A 63 -1.21 -4.71 -10.03
CA GLN A 63 -1.57 -4.70 -8.63
C GLN A 63 -2.10 -3.33 -8.20
N LEU A 64 -3.25 -3.31 -7.53
CA LEU A 64 -3.82 -2.09 -6.95
C LEU A 64 -2.88 -1.47 -5.90
N THR A 65 -2.14 -2.31 -5.17
CA THR A 65 -1.20 -1.90 -4.13
C THR A 65 -0.01 -1.12 -4.67
N ASP A 66 0.48 -1.47 -5.86
CA ASP A 66 1.51 -0.70 -6.55
C ASP A 66 0.99 0.70 -6.94
N ALA A 67 -0.25 0.80 -7.42
CA ALA A 67 -0.87 2.10 -7.71
C ALA A 67 -1.10 2.96 -6.44
N ILE A 68 -1.43 2.34 -5.30
CA ILE A 68 -1.56 3.01 -4.01
C ILE A 68 -0.20 3.54 -3.53
N ASP A 69 0.87 2.76 -3.69
CA ASP A 69 2.23 3.20 -3.33
C ASP A 69 2.67 4.39 -4.19
N MET A 70 2.36 4.37 -5.49
CA MET A 70 2.58 5.52 -6.36
C MET A 70 1.79 6.76 -5.92
N LEU A 71 0.53 6.58 -5.50
CA LEU A 71 -0.31 7.67 -5.01
C LEU A 71 0.27 8.29 -3.73
N ASP A 72 0.76 7.45 -2.81
CA ASP A 72 1.38 7.91 -1.58
C ASP A 72 2.64 8.74 -1.86
N ARG A 73 3.50 8.26 -2.77
CA ARG A 73 4.71 8.98 -3.20
C ARG A 73 4.42 10.30 -3.89
N GLU A 74 3.35 10.39 -4.69
CA GLU A 74 2.97 11.66 -5.34
C GLU A 74 2.44 12.69 -4.34
N ARG A 75 1.88 12.26 -3.19
CA ARG A 75 1.29 13.16 -2.18
C ARG A 75 2.24 13.53 -1.06
N ASN A 76 3.16 12.63 -0.70
CA ASN A 76 4.04 12.76 0.45
C ASN A 76 5.53 12.92 0.07
N GLY A 77 5.84 12.94 -1.24
CA GLY A 77 7.17 13.21 -1.80
C GLY A 77 7.57 14.67 -1.79
#